data_AF-A0A969F458-F1
#
_entry.id   AF-A0A969F458-F1
#
_cell.length_a   1.000
_cell.length_b   1.000
_cell.length_c   1.000
_cell.angle_alpha   90.00
_cell.angle_beta   90.00
_cell.angle_gamma   90.00
#
_symmetry.space_group_name_H-M   'P 1'
#
loop_
_entity.id
_entity.type
_entity.pdbx_description
1 polymer ?
#
loop_
_entity_poly.entity_id
_entity_poly.type
_entity_poly.pdbx_seq_one_letter_code
_entity_poly.pdbx_strand_id
1 'polypeptide(L)'
;MNSRAAHEAVLHDHGYDGVQYPEKILIVTELNVARKQIGETLGGEVLQRNFTIKALVAAQQADIKQIYWYTTGETKDYDDPSADSFNLMGFYENLTRDTPGNEIITQQGIANRTTFQQLYGWTYDAVATNALNLPATADGAAFRNGSQLRYVLWAKTTTDNSETAVATLTLPGNYTRVNWDGTSQTVSGTNLTLTGTPVFLTQQ
;
A
#
# COMPACT_ATOMS: atom_id res chain seq x y z
N MET A 1 4.59 20.43 6.10
CA MET A 1 6.05 20.38 5.84
C MET A 1 6.37 19.05 5.18
N ASN A 2 7.22 19.03 4.15
CA ASN A 2 7.69 17.78 3.54
C ASN A 2 8.86 17.23 4.37
N SER A 3 8.58 16.31 5.30
CA SER A 3 9.58 15.77 6.24
C SER A 3 10.77 15.10 5.53
N ARG A 4 10.56 14.56 4.31
CA ARG A 4 11.64 14.01 3.48
C ARG A 4 12.63 15.09 3.06
N ALA A 5 12.13 16.16 2.46
CA ALA A 5 12.98 17.27 1.98
C ALA A 5 13.77 17.92 3.14
N ALA A 6 13.14 18.04 4.31
CA ALA A 6 13.82 18.54 5.51
C ALA A 6 14.95 17.61 5.97
N HIS A 7 14.75 16.29 5.90
CA HIS A 7 15.79 15.32 6.25
C HIS A 7 16.94 15.31 5.24
N GLU A 8 16.62 15.35 3.94
CA GLU A 8 17.62 15.43 2.86
C GLU A 8 18.47 16.70 2.97
N ALA A 9 17.86 17.84 3.31
CA ALA A 9 18.60 19.09 3.52
C ALA A 9 19.64 18.96 4.65
N VAL A 10 19.25 18.37 5.78
CA VAL A 10 20.18 18.13 6.90
C VAL A 10 21.34 17.22 6.46
N LEU A 11 21.05 16.14 5.73
CA LEU A 11 22.09 15.23 5.25
C LEU A 11 23.07 15.90 4.29
N HIS A 12 22.54 16.73 3.39
CA HIS A 12 23.33 17.50 2.43
C HIS A 12 24.24 18.52 3.13
N ASP A 13 23.73 19.22 4.17
CA ASP A 13 24.51 20.14 5.00
C ASP A 13 25.66 19.45 5.75
N HIS A 14 25.58 18.13 5.92
CA HIS A 14 26.62 17.28 6.50
C HIS A 14 27.49 16.54 5.44
N GLY A 15 27.37 16.91 4.17
CA GLY A 15 28.23 16.41 3.07
C GLY A 15 27.77 15.10 2.43
N TYR A 16 26.56 14.61 2.70
CA TYR A 16 25.96 13.47 1.99
C TYR A 16 25.24 13.95 0.71
N ASP A 17 26.01 14.47 -0.23
CA ASP A 17 25.57 15.18 -1.44
C ASP A 17 25.93 14.48 -2.76
N GLY A 18 26.53 13.29 -2.67
CA GLY A 18 27.07 12.57 -3.82
C GLY A 18 28.43 13.09 -4.32
N VAL A 19 28.97 14.16 -3.71
CA VAL A 19 30.29 14.73 -4.03
C VAL A 19 31.30 14.41 -2.91
N GLN A 20 31.03 14.83 -1.68
CA GLN A 20 31.90 14.54 -0.53
C GLN A 20 31.64 13.13 -0.01
N TYR A 21 30.37 12.79 0.22
CA TYR A 21 29.93 11.45 0.59
C TYR A 21 28.71 11.02 -0.25
N PRO A 22 28.52 9.72 -0.51
CA PRO A 22 27.33 9.23 -1.20
C PRO A 22 26.03 9.66 -0.50
N GLU A 23 25.02 10.01 -1.29
CA GLU A 23 23.67 10.29 -0.78
C GLU A 23 23.14 9.09 0.03
N LYS A 24 22.39 9.37 1.09
CA LYS A 24 21.78 8.32 1.89
C LYS A 24 20.49 7.84 1.23
N ILE A 25 20.31 6.52 1.24
CA ILE A 25 19.02 5.92 0.90
C ILE A 25 18.04 6.11 2.06
N LEU A 26 16.76 6.27 1.72
CA LEU A 26 15.69 6.34 2.70
C LEU A 26 14.99 4.99 2.83
N ILE A 27 14.81 4.57 4.07
CA ILE A 27 14.02 3.40 4.45
C ILE A 27 13.04 3.81 5.55
N VAL A 28 11.91 3.13 5.62
CA VAL A 28 10.96 3.25 6.73
C VAL A 28 11.13 2.01 7.60
N THR A 29 11.73 2.20 8.78
CA THR A 29 12.06 1.11 9.69
C THR A 29 10.86 0.56 10.43
N GLU A 30 9.78 1.35 10.58
CA GLU A 30 8.53 0.91 11.20
C GLU A 30 7.35 1.70 10.65
N LEU A 31 6.29 1.00 10.27
CA LEU A 31 4.97 1.54 9.96
C LEU A 31 3.95 0.41 10.05
N ASN A 32 2.76 0.72 10.54
CA ASN A 32 1.55 -0.08 10.33
C ASN A 32 0.32 0.65 10.89
N VAL A 33 -0.84 -0.01 10.75
CA VAL A 33 -2.11 0.33 11.39
C VAL A 33 -2.72 -0.96 11.95
N ALA A 34 -3.52 -0.86 13.00
CA ALA A 34 -4.10 -2.02 13.66
C ALA A 34 -5.27 -2.61 12.86
N ARG A 35 -5.45 -3.93 12.98
CA ARG A 35 -6.57 -4.67 12.40
C ARG A 35 -7.91 -4.32 13.05
N LYS A 36 -7.85 -3.74 14.25
CA LYS A 36 -8.99 -3.28 15.05
C LYS A 36 -8.79 -1.85 15.52
N GLN A 37 -9.85 -1.05 15.45
CA GLN A 37 -9.85 0.25 16.11
C GLN A 37 -9.92 0.04 17.64
N ILE A 38 -8.99 0.64 18.38
CA ILE A 38 -8.95 0.56 19.84
C ILE A 38 -8.86 1.98 20.39
N GLY A 39 -9.91 2.41 21.10
CA GLY A 39 -10.06 3.79 21.53
C GLY A 39 -10.04 4.76 20.35
N GLU A 40 -9.16 5.76 20.44
CA GLU A 40 -8.95 6.76 19.39
C GLU A 40 -7.94 6.33 18.31
N THR A 41 -7.26 5.19 18.49
CA THR A 41 -6.26 4.70 17.54
C THR A 41 -6.94 4.10 16.31
N LEU A 42 -6.61 4.63 15.13
CA LEU A 42 -7.07 4.18 13.83
C LEU A 42 -6.85 2.66 13.63
N GLY A 43 -7.87 1.97 13.14
CA GLY A 43 -7.74 0.56 12.80
C GLY A 43 -8.98 -0.01 12.11
N GLY A 44 -8.88 -1.27 11.70
CA GLY A 44 -9.94 -2.00 11.03
C GLY A 44 -9.38 -2.86 9.89
N GLU A 45 -9.96 -4.03 9.65
CA GLU A 45 -9.43 -4.98 8.66
C GLU A 45 -9.34 -4.38 7.24
N VAL A 46 -10.40 -3.69 6.82
CA VAL A 46 -10.45 -3.04 5.50
C VAL A 46 -9.45 -1.90 5.41
N LEU A 47 -9.31 -1.13 6.48
CA LEU A 47 -8.36 -0.03 6.54
C LEU A 47 -6.92 -0.56 6.48
N GLN A 48 -6.60 -1.57 7.28
CA GLN A 48 -5.26 -2.16 7.35
C GLN A 48 -4.80 -2.76 6.03
N ARG A 49 -5.65 -3.55 5.36
CA ARG A 49 -5.30 -4.08 4.04
C ARG A 49 -5.12 -2.97 3.00
N ASN A 50 -5.96 -1.93 3.02
CA ASN A 50 -5.91 -0.85 2.05
C ASN A 50 -4.69 0.04 2.28
N PHE A 51 -4.41 0.39 3.54
CA PHE A 51 -3.21 1.09 3.97
C PHE A 51 -1.95 0.38 3.48
N THR A 52 -1.90 -0.94 3.60
CA THR A 52 -0.73 -1.74 3.21
C THR A 52 -0.39 -1.58 1.73
N ILE A 53 -1.39 -1.68 0.85
CA ILE A 53 -1.18 -1.51 -0.59
C ILE A 53 -0.82 -0.06 -0.90
N LYS A 54 -1.57 0.91 -0.35
CA LYS A 54 -1.38 2.35 -0.59
C LYS A 54 0.00 2.83 -0.12
N ALA A 55 0.49 2.35 1.02
CA ALA A 55 1.79 2.71 1.56
C ALA A 55 2.95 2.16 0.70
N LEU A 56 2.83 0.94 0.14
CA LEU A 56 3.83 0.41 -0.79
C LEU A 56 3.88 1.20 -2.10
N VAL A 57 2.72 1.62 -2.61
CA VAL A 57 2.63 2.51 -3.78
C VAL A 57 3.27 3.86 -3.48
N ALA A 58 2.89 4.50 -2.38
CA ALA A 58 3.43 5.79 -1.97
C ALA A 58 4.95 5.75 -1.74
N ALA A 59 5.46 4.66 -1.17
CA ALA A 59 6.89 4.48 -0.97
C ALA A 59 7.67 4.42 -2.28
N GLN A 60 7.20 3.67 -3.28
CA GLN A 60 7.83 3.69 -4.60
C GLN A 60 7.74 5.07 -5.27
N GLN A 61 6.61 5.77 -5.15
CA GLN A 61 6.47 7.14 -5.68
C GLN A 61 7.46 8.12 -5.03
N ALA A 62 7.79 7.92 -3.74
CA ALA A 62 8.72 8.75 -2.98
C ALA A 62 10.19 8.27 -3.03
N ASP A 63 10.49 7.26 -3.84
CA ASP A 63 11.79 6.60 -3.94
C ASP A 63 12.34 6.04 -2.61
N ILE A 64 11.44 5.59 -1.73
CA ILE A 64 11.78 4.88 -0.49
C ILE A 64 12.22 3.46 -0.85
N LYS A 65 13.43 3.08 -0.46
CA LYS A 65 14.05 1.82 -0.88
C LYS A 65 13.51 0.61 -0.12
N GLN A 66 13.01 0.81 1.10
CA GLN A 66 12.51 -0.29 1.92
C GLN A 66 11.49 0.18 2.96
N ILE A 67 10.53 -0.69 3.23
CA ILE A 67 9.51 -0.57 4.27
C ILE A 67 9.64 -1.81 5.15
N TYR A 68 9.64 -1.61 6.46
CA TYR A 68 9.55 -2.66 7.46
C TYR A 68 8.22 -2.54 8.20
N TRP A 69 7.42 -3.60 8.11
CA TRP A 69 6.11 -3.68 8.73
C TRP A 69 6.25 -4.07 10.20
N TYR A 70 5.68 -3.25 11.07
CA TYR A 70 5.46 -3.64 12.46
C TYR A 70 4.07 -4.29 12.55
N THR A 71 3.91 -5.60 12.62
CA THR A 71 4.94 -6.64 12.81
C THR A 71 4.58 -7.89 12.01
N THR A 72 5.42 -8.91 12.06
CA THR A 72 5.19 -10.17 11.34
C THR A 72 3.87 -10.83 11.75
N GLY A 73 3.56 -10.90 13.04
CA GLY A 73 2.33 -11.52 13.52
C GLY A 73 1.80 -10.88 14.79
N GLU A 74 0.49 -10.98 14.97
CA GLU A 74 -0.20 -10.47 16.14
C GLU A 74 0.24 -11.23 17.40
N THR A 75 0.10 -10.59 18.56
CA THR A 75 0.45 -11.20 19.86
C THR A 75 -0.77 -11.46 20.74
N LYS A 76 -1.96 -11.08 20.28
CA LYS A 76 -3.24 -11.30 20.95
C LYS A 76 -4.33 -11.59 19.94
N ASP A 77 -5.41 -12.21 20.40
CA ASP A 77 -6.58 -12.46 19.58
C ASP A 77 -7.37 -11.17 19.33
N TYR A 78 -8.06 -11.09 18.20
CA TYR A 78 -8.80 -9.91 17.77
C TYR A 78 -9.81 -9.40 18.83
N ASP A 79 -10.46 -10.31 19.55
CA ASP A 79 -11.46 -10.01 20.56
C ASP A 79 -10.93 -9.97 22.01
N ASP A 80 -9.61 -10.07 22.20
CA ASP A 80 -9.01 -9.95 23.54
C ASP A 80 -9.25 -8.53 24.09
N PRO A 81 -9.95 -8.38 25.24
CA PRO A 81 -10.26 -7.06 25.82
C PRO A 81 -9.03 -6.34 26.38
N SER A 82 -7.91 -7.04 26.54
CA SER A 82 -6.63 -6.49 26.98
C SER A 82 -5.70 -6.12 25.83
N ALA A 83 -6.13 -6.30 24.57
CA ALA A 83 -5.35 -5.91 23.41
C ALA A 83 -5.23 -4.39 23.26
N ASP A 84 -4.04 -3.94 22.90
CA ASP A 84 -3.79 -2.61 22.37
C ASP A 84 -3.61 -2.67 20.84
N SER A 85 -3.46 -1.50 20.22
CA SER A 85 -3.31 -1.39 18.77
C SER A 85 -2.09 -2.15 18.24
N PHE A 86 -0.99 -2.21 19.00
CA PHE A 86 0.26 -2.84 18.57
C PHE A 86 0.15 -4.36 18.55
N ASN A 87 -0.69 -4.93 19.42
CA ASN A 87 -0.93 -6.38 19.43
C ASN A 87 -1.59 -6.89 18.14
N LEU A 88 -2.25 -6.03 17.37
CA LEU A 88 -3.11 -6.38 16.22
C LEU A 88 -2.60 -5.81 14.88
N MET A 89 -1.28 -5.64 14.70
CA MET A 89 -0.68 -5.12 13.46
C MET A 89 0.01 -6.21 12.61
N GLY A 90 -0.36 -7.47 12.78
CA GLY A 90 0.34 -8.59 12.16
C GLY A 90 -0.08 -8.92 10.72
N PHE A 91 0.85 -9.43 9.92
CA PHE A 91 0.51 -10.17 8.69
C PHE A 91 -0.12 -11.53 8.97
N TYR A 92 0.19 -12.10 10.11
CA TYR A 92 -0.46 -13.27 10.67
C TYR A 92 -1.24 -12.87 11.91
N GLU A 93 -2.29 -13.62 12.23
CA GLU A 93 -3.00 -13.52 13.50
C GLU A 93 -2.08 -13.91 14.67
N ASN A 94 -2.67 -14.16 15.84
CA ASN A 94 -1.94 -14.37 17.08
C ASN A 94 -0.93 -15.54 17.01
N LEU A 95 0.34 -15.21 16.75
CA LEU A 95 1.41 -16.20 16.65
C LEU A 95 1.87 -16.73 18.01
N THR A 96 1.44 -16.12 19.11
CA THR A 96 1.69 -16.66 20.46
C THR A 96 0.71 -17.77 20.84
N ARG A 97 -0.46 -17.79 20.17
CA ARG A 97 -1.48 -18.84 20.26
C ARG A 97 -1.20 -19.96 19.25
N ASP A 98 -0.84 -19.60 18.02
CA ASP A 98 -0.70 -20.57 16.94
C ASP A 98 0.58 -21.41 17.06
N THR A 99 0.52 -22.64 16.53
CA THR A 99 1.68 -23.53 16.44
C THR A 99 2.27 -23.50 15.04
N PRO A 100 3.59 -23.76 14.86
CA PRO A 100 4.23 -23.73 13.55
C PRO A 100 3.50 -24.58 12.50
N GLY A 101 3.17 -23.98 11.36
CA GLY A 101 2.43 -24.60 10.26
C GLY A 101 0.90 -24.46 10.33
N ASN A 102 0.37 -23.88 11.41
CA ASN A 102 -1.06 -23.59 11.59
C ASN A 102 -1.35 -22.08 11.68
N GLU A 103 -0.41 -21.24 11.22
CA GLU A 103 -0.55 -19.79 11.28
C GLU A 103 -1.68 -19.30 10.36
N ILE A 104 -2.50 -18.38 10.86
CA ILE A 104 -3.60 -17.79 10.11
C ILE A 104 -3.13 -16.45 9.52
N ILE A 105 -3.18 -16.30 8.20
CA ILE A 105 -2.81 -15.05 7.52
C ILE A 105 -3.95 -14.01 7.62
N THR A 106 -3.63 -12.77 7.97
CA THR A 106 -4.60 -11.67 7.99
C THR A 106 -4.88 -11.17 6.58
N GLN A 107 -5.93 -10.35 6.43
CA GLN A 107 -6.18 -9.65 5.16
C GLN A 107 -5.00 -8.74 4.78
N GLN A 108 -4.28 -8.20 5.77
CA GLN A 108 -3.05 -7.45 5.55
C GLN A 108 -1.97 -8.30 4.91
N GLY A 109 -1.70 -9.49 5.47
CA GLY A 109 -0.71 -10.41 4.94
C GLY A 109 -1.04 -10.84 3.50
N ILE A 110 -2.32 -11.12 3.23
CA ILE A 110 -2.78 -11.43 1.87
C ILE A 110 -2.54 -10.24 0.93
N ALA A 111 -2.94 -9.03 1.32
CA ALA A 111 -2.77 -7.83 0.50
C ALA A 111 -1.29 -7.50 0.25
N ASN A 112 -0.42 -7.68 1.24
CA ASN A 112 1.02 -7.51 1.09
C ASN A 112 1.60 -8.51 0.07
N ARG A 113 1.28 -9.81 0.22
CA ARG A 113 1.69 -10.87 -0.71
C ARG A 113 1.21 -10.58 -2.14
N THR A 114 -0.06 -10.21 -2.31
CA THR A 114 -0.62 -9.85 -3.61
C THR A 114 0.11 -8.66 -4.20
N THR A 115 0.36 -7.60 -3.41
CA THR A 115 1.09 -6.41 -3.88
C THR A 115 2.50 -6.77 -4.34
N PHE A 116 3.21 -7.63 -3.59
CA PHE A 116 4.50 -8.14 -4.01
C PHE A 116 4.41 -8.88 -5.35
N GLN A 117 3.48 -9.83 -5.50
CA GLN A 117 3.27 -10.54 -6.77
C GLN A 117 2.92 -9.59 -7.93
N GLN A 118 2.21 -8.50 -7.65
CA GLN A 118 1.81 -7.52 -8.66
C GLN A 118 2.84 -6.41 -8.91
N LEU A 119 3.82 -6.16 -8.05
CA LEU A 119 4.76 -5.04 -8.25
C LEU A 119 6.23 -5.45 -8.18
N TYR A 120 6.55 -6.72 -7.89
CA TYR A 120 7.93 -7.19 -7.94
C TYR A 120 8.51 -7.06 -9.36
N GLY A 121 9.62 -6.33 -9.48
CA GLY A 121 10.24 -6.02 -10.77
C GLY A 121 9.55 -4.93 -11.60
N TRP A 122 8.53 -4.26 -11.05
CA TRP A 122 7.89 -3.10 -11.65
C TRP A 122 8.43 -1.82 -11.00
N THR A 123 8.65 -0.78 -11.81
CA THR A 123 9.14 0.51 -11.33
C THR A 123 8.09 1.58 -11.51
N TYR A 124 7.94 2.49 -10.54
CA TYR A 124 7.07 3.65 -10.67
C TYR A 124 7.35 4.45 -11.96
N ASP A 125 6.30 4.81 -12.68
CA ASP A 125 6.35 5.59 -13.91
C ASP A 125 5.58 6.89 -13.74
N ALA A 126 6.31 7.97 -13.46
CA ALA A 126 5.73 9.31 -13.26
C ALA A 126 5.01 9.83 -14.51
N VAL A 127 5.53 9.54 -15.71
CA VAL A 127 4.94 10.04 -16.98
C VAL A 127 3.61 9.35 -17.24
N ALA A 128 3.56 8.02 -17.13
CA ALA A 128 2.32 7.26 -17.28
C ALA A 128 1.31 7.59 -16.17
N THR A 129 1.78 7.84 -14.94
CA THR A 129 0.92 8.27 -13.82
C THR A 129 0.26 9.60 -14.12
N ASN A 130 1.01 10.59 -14.59
CA ASN A 130 0.46 11.89 -14.98
C ASN A 130 -0.52 11.76 -16.17
N ALA A 131 -0.24 10.87 -17.12
CA ALA A 131 -1.09 10.63 -18.28
C ALA A 131 -2.47 10.02 -17.93
N LEU A 132 -2.62 9.41 -16.75
CA LEU A 132 -3.92 8.93 -16.27
C LEU A 132 -4.93 10.07 -16.07
N ASN A 133 -4.45 11.30 -15.85
CA ASN A 133 -5.30 12.47 -15.55
C ASN A 133 -6.37 12.15 -14.49
N LEU A 134 -5.93 11.55 -13.37
CA LEU A 134 -6.85 11.05 -12.35
C LEU A 134 -7.76 12.17 -11.84
N PRO A 135 -9.08 11.93 -11.74
CA PRO A 135 -10.00 12.89 -11.14
C PRO A 135 -9.64 13.10 -9.66
N ALA A 136 -10.02 14.24 -9.08
CA ALA A 136 -9.74 14.54 -7.68
C ALA A 136 -10.32 13.52 -6.68
N THR A 137 -11.25 12.67 -7.12
CA THR A 137 -11.88 11.60 -6.35
C THR A 137 -11.14 10.26 -6.43
N ALA A 138 -10.09 10.15 -7.25
CA ALA A 138 -9.29 8.94 -7.40
C ALA A 138 -7.82 9.23 -7.12
N ASP A 139 -7.07 8.19 -6.81
CA ASP A 139 -5.63 8.24 -6.62
C ASP A 139 -5.01 6.92 -7.09
N GLY A 140 -3.70 6.94 -7.26
CA GLY A 140 -2.97 5.79 -7.77
C GLY A 140 -1.69 6.12 -8.49
N ALA A 141 -1.09 5.07 -9.04
CA ALA A 141 0.17 5.17 -9.78
C ALA A 141 0.21 4.18 -10.93
N ALA A 142 0.97 4.56 -11.96
CA ALA A 142 1.40 3.67 -13.03
C ALA A 142 2.79 3.13 -12.71
N PHE A 143 3.00 1.87 -13.08
CA PHE A 143 4.26 1.15 -12.95
C PHE A 143 4.61 0.51 -14.29
N ARG A 144 5.90 0.46 -14.60
CA ARG A 144 6.43 -0.06 -15.85
C ARG A 144 7.35 -1.24 -15.62
N ASN A 145 7.22 -2.24 -16.48
CA ASN A 145 8.19 -3.32 -16.65
C ASN A 145 8.39 -3.56 -18.15
N GLY A 146 9.54 -3.13 -18.68
CA GLY A 146 9.78 -3.09 -20.12
C GLY A 146 8.77 -2.20 -20.85
N SER A 147 8.02 -2.77 -21.80
CA SER A 147 6.94 -2.08 -22.53
C SER A 147 5.57 -2.19 -21.87
N GLN A 148 5.43 -3.00 -20.80
CA GLN A 148 4.15 -3.22 -20.14
C GLN A 148 3.89 -2.16 -19.07
N LEU A 149 2.61 -1.77 -18.95
CA LEU A 149 2.11 -0.88 -17.91
C LEU A 149 1.16 -1.63 -16.97
N ARG A 150 1.30 -1.32 -15.69
CA ARG A 150 0.41 -1.75 -14.62
C ARG A 150 -0.01 -0.55 -13.80
N TYR A 151 -1.30 -0.43 -13.54
CA TYR A 151 -1.85 0.63 -12.72
C TYR A 151 -2.30 0.08 -11.37
N VAL A 152 -2.07 0.84 -10.30
CA VAL A 152 -2.66 0.57 -8.99
C VAL A 152 -3.53 1.76 -8.63
N LEU A 153 -4.85 1.56 -8.62
CA LEU A 153 -5.83 2.66 -8.56
C LEU A 153 -6.87 2.42 -7.47
N TRP A 154 -7.34 3.50 -6.84
CA TRP A 154 -8.44 3.49 -5.87
C TRP A 154 -9.21 4.81 -5.89
N ALA A 155 -10.40 4.82 -5.28
CA ALA A 155 -11.16 6.02 -4.95
C ALA A 155 -10.68 6.59 -3.61
N LYS A 156 -10.55 7.92 -3.52
CA LYS A 156 -10.13 8.60 -2.30
C LYS A 156 -11.28 8.64 -1.29
N THR A 157 -10.98 8.27 -0.05
CA THR A 157 -11.88 8.44 1.08
C THR A 157 -11.86 9.89 1.55
N THR A 158 -13.00 10.39 2.03
CA THR A 158 -13.16 11.78 2.49
C THR A 158 -13.75 11.86 3.90
N THR A 159 -14.06 10.71 4.49
CA THR A 159 -14.66 10.61 5.82
C THR A 159 -13.72 9.80 6.69
N ASP A 160 -13.41 10.33 7.87
CA ASP A 160 -12.54 9.66 8.84
C ASP A 160 -13.12 8.29 9.22
N ASN A 161 -12.23 7.32 9.45
CA ASN A 161 -12.58 5.93 9.81
C ASN A 161 -13.54 5.24 8.82
N SER A 162 -13.57 5.68 7.55
CA SER A 162 -14.39 5.05 6.51
C SER A 162 -13.59 4.76 5.25
N GLU A 163 -13.61 3.49 4.83
CA GLU A 163 -13.06 3.05 3.54
C GLU A 163 -14.12 3.07 2.42
N THR A 164 -15.29 3.67 2.66
CA THR A 164 -16.34 3.83 1.66
C THR A 164 -16.02 5.01 0.75
N ALA A 165 -15.71 4.71 -0.51
CA ALA A 165 -15.49 5.69 -1.56
C ALA A 165 -15.84 5.08 -2.91
N VAL A 166 -16.23 5.92 -3.87
CA VAL A 166 -16.47 5.53 -5.27
C VAL A 166 -15.90 6.60 -6.19
N ALA A 167 -15.22 6.15 -7.24
CA ALA A 167 -14.81 7.00 -8.35
C ALA A 167 -15.00 6.24 -9.66
N THR A 168 -15.19 6.96 -10.76
CA THR A 168 -15.24 6.38 -12.11
C THR A 168 -14.07 6.92 -12.92
N LEU A 169 -13.39 6.03 -13.63
CA LEU A 169 -12.29 6.36 -14.52
C LEU A 169 -12.52 5.66 -15.86
N THR A 170 -12.09 6.29 -16.95
CA THR A 170 -12.05 5.65 -18.26
C THR A 170 -10.60 5.49 -18.71
N LEU A 171 -10.20 4.24 -18.94
CA LEU A 171 -8.92 3.84 -19.51
C LEU A 171 -9.18 3.09 -20.83
N PRO A 172 -8.62 3.51 -21.96
CA PRO A 172 -8.85 2.80 -23.22
C PRO A 172 -8.32 1.37 -23.20
N GLY A 173 -9.18 0.40 -23.57
CA GLY A 173 -8.79 -0.99 -23.74
C GLY A 173 -9.39 -1.94 -22.70
N ASN A 174 -8.84 -3.15 -22.65
CA ASN A 174 -9.21 -4.19 -21.70
C ASN A 174 -8.04 -4.45 -20.75
N TYR A 175 -8.38 -4.78 -19.51
CA TYR A 175 -7.41 -4.95 -18.43
C TYR A 175 -7.65 -6.25 -17.69
N THR A 176 -6.58 -6.94 -17.33
CA THR A 176 -6.62 -7.90 -16.23
C THR A 176 -6.66 -7.11 -14.93
N ARG A 177 -7.80 -7.15 -14.22
CA ARG A 177 -7.98 -6.61 -12.89
C ARG A 177 -7.67 -7.67 -11.86
N VAL A 178 -6.71 -7.41 -10.98
CA VAL A 178 -6.42 -8.23 -9.79
C VAL A 178 -6.85 -7.44 -8.56
N ASN A 179 -7.65 -8.05 -7.68
CA ASN A 179 -8.06 -7.46 -6.41
C ASN A 179 -7.01 -7.76 -5.32
N TRP A 180 -7.14 -7.11 -4.16
CA TRP A 180 -6.23 -7.25 -3.02
C TRP A 180 -5.98 -8.72 -2.57
N ASP A 181 -6.95 -9.60 -2.78
CA ASP A 181 -6.91 -11.01 -2.40
C ASP A 181 -6.28 -11.92 -3.48
N GLY A 182 -5.88 -11.35 -4.61
CA GLY A 182 -5.32 -12.09 -5.75
C GLY A 182 -6.37 -12.64 -6.72
N THR A 183 -7.67 -12.46 -6.44
CA THR A 183 -8.72 -12.80 -7.43
C THR A 183 -8.57 -11.91 -8.66
N SER A 184 -8.78 -12.49 -9.84
CA SER A 184 -8.58 -11.77 -11.10
C SER A 184 -9.73 -11.96 -12.08
N GLN A 185 -9.94 -10.94 -12.92
CA GLN A 185 -10.93 -10.93 -13.98
C GLN A 185 -10.53 -9.94 -15.08
N THR A 186 -11.00 -10.19 -16.30
CA THR A 186 -10.90 -9.20 -17.38
C THR A 186 -12.00 -8.15 -17.21
N VAL A 187 -11.63 -6.87 -17.30
CA VAL A 187 -12.57 -5.75 -17.27
C VAL A 187 -12.34 -4.83 -18.47
N SER A 188 -13.41 -4.18 -18.95
CA SER A 188 -13.26 -3.03 -19.83
C SER A 188 -12.76 -1.85 -19.01
N GLY A 189 -11.84 -1.07 -19.55
CA GLY A 189 -11.43 0.19 -18.93
C GLY A 189 -12.44 1.32 -19.13
N THR A 190 -13.52 1.12 -19.91
CA THR A 190 -14.62 2.09 -20.02
C THR A 190 -15.47 2.09 -18.74
N ASN A 191 -15.69 3.28 -18.14
CA ASN A 191 -16.47 3.45 -16.91
C ASN A 191 -16.03 2.51 -15.78
N LEU A 192 -14.72 2.36 -15.60
CA LEU A 192 -14.16 1.55 -14.52
C LEU A 192 -14.54 2.15 -13.16
N THR A 193 -15.32 1.40 -12.38
CA THR A 193 -15.65 1.76 -11.00
C THR A 193 -14.51 1.37 -10.06
N LEU A 194 -13.96 2.38 -9.40
CA LEU A 194 -12.99 2.27 -8.31
C LEU A 194 -13.70 2.41 -6.96
N THR A 195 -13.16 1.76 -5.94
CA THR A 195 -13.59 1.91 -4.54
C THR A 195 -12.42 2.30 -3.66
N GLY A 196 -12.63 2.50 -2.35
CA GLY A 196 -11.54 2.76 -1.40
C GLY A 196 -10.44 1.67 -1.39
N THR A 197 -10.77 0.46 -1.86
CA THR A 197 -9.84 -0.67 -1.97
C THR A 197 -9.04 -0.59 -3.28
N PRO A 198 -7.70 -0.58 -3.22
CA PRO A 198 -6.85 -0.61 -4.41
C PRO A 198 -7.05 -1.85 -5.29
N VAL A 199 -6.93 -1.64 -6.60
CA VAL A 199 -6.92 -2.70 -7.61
C VAL A 199 -5.70 -2.57 -8.51
N PHE A 200 -5.20 -3.71 -8.99
CA PHE A 200 -4.11 -3.77 -9.95
C PHE A 200 -4.69 -4.01 -11.35
N LEU A 201 -4.29 -3.20 -12.33
CA LEU A 201 -4.79 -3.27 -13.70
C LEU A 201 -3.60 -3.43 -14.65
N THR A 202 -3.52 -4.54 -15.36
CA THR A 202 -2.51 -4.75 -16.42
C THR A 202 -3.22 -4.76 -17.76
N GLN A 203 -2.77 -3.93 -18.70
CA GLN A 203 -3.36 -3.86 -20.04
C GLN A 203 -3.16 -5.19 -20.78
N GLN A 204 -4.19 -5.65 -21.49
CA GLN A 204 -4.15 -6.81 -22.39
C GLN A 204 -3.81 -6.42 -23.83
#